data_AF-A0A2M7QGJ2-F1
#
_entry.id   AF-A0A2M7QGJ2-F1
#
_cell.length_a   1.000
_cell.length_b   1.000
_cell.length_c   1.000
_cell.angle_alpha   90.00
_cell.angle_beta   90.00
_cell.angle_gamma   90.00
#
_symmetry.space_group_name_H-M   'P 1'
#
loop_
_entity.id
_entity.type
_entity.pdbx_description
1 polymer ?
#
loop_
_entity_poly.entity_id
_entity_poly.type
_entity_poly.pdbx_seq_one_letter_code
_entity_poly.pdbx_strand_id
1 'polypeptide(L)'
;MPFYVYAWIGAIFGGFFVITAKLTSKHVISNPWLFNFLLSLAVLLFTLPPAIYYHAVIPNNWTMIIIAAIFLTLTNIFYIFSNKSLDVSVFMPLYNFKSIFAVLIGIIFFRENI
;
A
#
# COMPACT_ATOMS: atom_id res chain seq x y z
N MET A 1 -5.91 15.86 -16.06
CA MET A 1 -6.49 14.65 -16.66
C MET A 1 -7.69 14.20 -15.85
N PRO A 2 -8.68 13.52 -16.44
CA PRO A 2 -9.83 12.98 -15.71
C PRO A 2 -9.41 11.96 -14.66
N PHE A 3 -10.12 11.90 -13.52
CA PHE A 3 -9.84 10.99 -12.41
C PHE A 3 -9.78 9.50 -12.83
N TYR A 4 -10.67 9.08 -13.73
CA TYR A 4 -10.72 7.68 -14.20
C TYR A 4 -9.40 7.22 -14.85
N VAL A 5 -8.63 8.12 -15.44
CA VAL A 5 -7.33 7.78 -16.06
C VAL A 5 -6.33 7.32 -15.00
N TYR A 6 -6.25 8.02 -13.87
CA TYR A 6 -5.41 7.63 -12.74
C TYR A 6 -5.88 6.32 -12.10
N ALA A 7 -7.20 6.09 -12.04
CA ALA A 7 -7.75 4.85 -11.53
C ALA A 7 -7.36 3.64 -12.40
N TRP A 8 -7.41 3.77 -13.73
CA TRP A 8 -6.98 2.71 -14.65
C TRP A 8 -5.48 2.42 -14.55
N ILE A 9 -4.65 3.46 -14.51
CA ILE A 9 -3.21 3.33 -14.31
C ILE A 9 -2.95 2.59 -12.98
N GLY A 10 -3.58 3.05 -11.90
CA GLY A 10 -3.44 2.42 -10.58
C GLY A 10 -3.86 0.95 -10.56
N ALA A 11 -4.96 0.59 -11.23
CA ALA A 11 -5.44 -0.80 -11.29
C ALA A 11 -4.45 -1.72 -12.02
N ILE A 12 -3.91 -1.27 -13.17
CA ILE A 12 -2.93 -2.06 -13.94
C ILE A 12 -1.65 -2.24 -13.14
N PHE A 13 -1.07 -1.14 -12.64
CA PHE A 13 0.17 -1.20 -11.85
C PHE A 13 -0.02 -1.97 -10.53
N GLY A 14 -1.18 -1.89 -9.90
CA GLY A 14 -1.52 -2.66 -8.71
C GLY A 14 -1.52 -4.17 -8.97
N GLY A 15 -2.08 -4.63 -10.09
CA GLY A 15 -2.03 -6.04 -10.49
C GLY A 15 -0.61 -6.53 -10.77
N PHE A 16 0.16 -5.77 -11.54
CA PHE A 16 1.57 -6.08 -11.81
C PHE A 16 2.41 -6.13 -10.53
N PHE A 17 2.18 -5.18 -9.62
CA PHE A 17 2.85 -5.13 -8.33
C PHE A 17 2.65 -6.41 -7.51
N VAL A 18 1.43 -6.95 -7.44
CA VAL A 18 1.16 -8.17 -6.66
C VAL A 18 1.91 -9.37 -7.24
N ILE A 19 1.86 -9.53 -8.56
CA ILE A 19 2.52 -10.65 -9.26
C ILE A 19 4.04 -10.57 -9.07
N THR A 20 4.62 -9.40 -9.33
CA THR A 20 6.06 -9.18 -9.17
C THR A 20 6.50 -9.37 -7.73
N ALA A 21 5.77 -8.81 -6.76
CA ALA A 21 6.05 -9.02 -5.34
C ALA A 21 5.99 -10.50 -4.92
N LYS A 22 5.04 -11.28 -5.46
CA LYS A 22 4.98 -12.73 -5.22
C LYS A 22 6.19 -13.45 -5.79
N LEU A 23 6.55 -13.18 -7.03
CA LEU A 23 7.69 -13.83 -7.69
C LEU A 23 9.00 -13.50 -6.97
N THR A 24 9.24 -12.22 -6.68
CA THR A 24 10.45 -11.77 -5.98
C THR A 24 10.54 -12.32 -4.56
N SER A 25 9.45 -12.28 -3.77
CA SER A 25 9.45 -12.79 -2.39
C SER A 25 9.58 -14.32 -2.29
N LYS A 26 9.15 -15.06 -3.31
CA LYS A 26 9.24 -16.53 -3.32
C LYS A 26 10.57 -17.02 -3.91
N HIS A 27 11.13 -16.34 -4.91
CA HIS A 27 12.25 -16.87 -5.71
C HIS A 27 13.58 -16.12 -5.51
N VAL A 28 13.55 -14.85 -5.10
CA VAL A 28 14.76 -14.01 -5.03
C VAL A 28 15.10 -13.64 -3.60
N ILE A 29 14.10 -13.18 -2.83
CA ILE A 29 14.31 -12.67 -1.47
C ILE A 29 13.48 -13.50 -0.50
N SER A 30 14.12 -14.49 0.11
CA SER A 30 13.47 -15.40 1.06
C SER A 30 13.09 -14.74 2.39
N ASN A 31 13.88 -13.76 2.83
CA ASN A 31 13.67 -13.03 4.08
C ASN A 31 12.57 -11.96 3.92
N PRO A 32 11.40 -12.12 4.58
CA PRO A 32 10.26 -11.21 4.41
C PRO A 32 10.54 -9.80 4.96
N TRP A 33 11.41 -9.67 5.97
CA TRP A 33 11.77 -8.39 6.56
C TRP A 33 12.62 -7.56 5.61
N LEU A 34 13.61 -8.21 4.97
CA LEU A 34 14.44 -7.56 3.97
C LEU A 34 13.61 -7.13 2.75
N PHE A 35 12.67 -7.98 2.31
CA PHE A 35 11.74 -7.63 1.24
C PHE A 35 10.90 -6.40 1.60
N ASN A 36 10.34 -6.35 2.81
CA ASN A 36 9.56 -5.20 3.28
C ASN A 36 10.39 -3.91 3.33
N PHE A 37 11.61 -3.99 3.83
CA PHE A 37 12.53 -2.86 3.89
C PHE A 37 12.85 -2.32 2.49
N LEU A 38 13.22 -3.19 1.54
CA LEU A 38 13.56 -2.80 0.17
C LEU A 38 12.34 -2.20 -0.56
N LEU A 39 11.16 -2.78 -0.35
CA LEU A 39 9.91 -2.26 -0.89
C LEU A 39 9.61 -0.85 -0.38
N SER A 40 9.74 -0.63 0.92
CA SER A 40 9.51 0.66 1.56
C SER A 40 10.53 1.70 1.10
N LEU A 41 11.79 1.30 0.93
CA LEU A 41 12.84 2.16 0.39
C LEU A 41 12.57 2.53 -1.06
N ALA A 42 12.11 1.60 -1.89
CA ALA A 42 11.71 1.90 -3.26
C ALA A 42 10.56 2.92 -3.28
N VAL A 43 9.52 2.73 -2.46
CA VAL A 43 8.42 3.70 -2.34
C VAL A 43 8.94 5.08 -1.93
N LEU A 44 9.87 5.16 -0.97
CA LEU A 44 10.48 6.43 -0.56
C LEU A 44 11.21 7.11 -1.73
N LEU A 45 12.01 6.36 -2.49
CA LEU A 45 12.74 6.89 -3.64
C LEU A 45 11.82 7.43 -4.75
N PHE A 46 10.65 6.83 -4.95
CA PHE A 46 9.69 7.30 -5.95
C PHE A 46 8.73 8.39 -5.44
N THR A 47 8.53 8.50 -4.12
CA THR A 47 7.66 9.52 -3.52
C THR A 47 8.40 10.82 -3.18
N LEU A 48 9.70 10.74 -2.86
CA LEU A 48 10.51 11.89 -2.47
C LEU A 48 10.67 12.94 -3.59
N PRO A 49 11.00 12.59 -4.85
CA PRO A 49 11.20 13.60 -5.89
C PRO A 49 9.94 14.40 -6.22
N PRO A 50 8.76 13.78 -6.41
CA PRO A 50 7.51 14.53 -6.54
C PRO A 50 7.21 15.40 -5.31
N ALA A 51 7.46 14.90 -4.09
CA ALA A 51 7.23 15.68 -2.88
C ALA A 51 8.08 16.96 -2.85
N ILE A 52 9.36 16.88 -3.24
CA ILE A 52 10.24 18.05 -3.33
C ILE A 52 9.78 18.99 -4.45
N TYR A 53 9.41 18.46 -5.62
CA TYR A 53 8.93 19.24 -6.76
C TYR A 53 7.67 20.05 -6.44
N TYR A 54 6.75 19.47 -5.66
CA TYR A 54 5.51 20.13 -5.22
C TYR A 54 5.66 20.87 -3.87
N HIS A 55 6.88 21.14 -3.43
CA HIS A 55 7.18 21.90 -2.20
C HIS A 55 6.49 21.37 -0.94
N ALA A 56 6.42 20.04 -0.79
CA ALA A 56 5.90 19.43 0.43
C ALA A 56 6.70 19.91 1.65
N VAL A 57 5.99 20.44 2.65
CA VAL A 57 6.59 21.01 3.86
C VAL A 57 6.59 19.97 4.98
N ILE A 58 7.47 20.18 5.97
CA ILE A 58 7.44 19.42 7.21
C ILE A 58 6.06 19.54 7.85
N PRO A 59 5.44 18.43 8.24
CA PRO A 59 4.12 18.43 8.83
C PRO A 59 4.12 19.07 10.23
N ASN A 60 3.06 19.83 10.50
CA ASN A 60 2.86 20.46 11.82
C ASN A 60 2.31 19.49 12.87
N ASN A 61 1.61 18.44 12.45
CA ASN A 61 1.04 17.43 13.34
C ASN A 61 1.67 16.05 13.08
N TRP A 62 2.72 15.74 13.87
CA TRP A 62 3.43 14.47 13.78
C TRP A 62 2.63 13.28 14.32
N THR A 63 1.72 13.50 15.27
CA THR A 63 0.97 12.42 15.92
C THR A 63 0.15 11.63 14.91
N MET A 64 -0.59 12.32 14.03
CA MET A 64 -1.39 11.64 12.99
C MET A 64 -0.52 10.85 12.01
N ILE A 65 0.66 11.38 11.69
CA ILE A 65 1.60 10.75 10.75
C ILE A 65 2.25 9.51 11.36
N ILE A 66 2.66 9.58 12.62
CA ILE A 66 3.23 8.45 13.34
C ILE A 66 2.19 7.32 13.46
N ILE A 67 0.95 7.66 13.82
CA ILE A 67 -0.14 6.68 13.90
C ILE A 67 -0.38 6.04 12.53
N ALA A 68 -0.49 6.83 11.47
CA ALA A 68 -0.65 6.32 10.11
C ALA A 68 0.52 5.42 9.69
N ALA A 69 1.76 5.80 10.02
CA ALA A 69 2.95 5.01 9.71
C ALA A 69 2.97 3.66 10.44
N ILE A 70 2.50 3.59 11.69
CA ILE A 70 2.37 2.33 12.44
C ILE A 70 1.37 1.41 11.74
N PHE A 71 0.16 1.90 11.43
CA PHE A 71 -0.86 1.10 10.73
C PHE A 71 -0.42 0.67 9.33
N LEU A 72 0.27 1.55 8.59
CA LEU A 72 0.84 1.22 7.28
C LEU A 72 1.90 0.13 7.39
N THR A 73 2.78 0.22 8.39
CA THR A 73 3.84 -0.78 8.63
C THR A 73 3.23 -2.14 8.96
N LEU A 74 2.23 -2.18 9.85
CA LEU A 74 1.50 -3.40 10.17
C LEU A 74 0.83 -4.00 8.93
N THR A 75 0.19 -3.15 8.12
CA THR A 75 -0.43 -3.56 6.85
C THR A 75 0.59 -4.18 5.91
N ASN A 76 1.76 -3.57 5.73
CA ASN A 76 2.82 -4.09 4.87
C ASN A 76 3.38 -5.43 5.37
N ILE A 77 3.58 -5.57 6.68
CA ILE A 77 4.02 -6.81 7.30
C ILE A 77 3.01 -7.93 7.00
N PHE A 78 1.74 -7.74 7.35
CA PHE A 78 0.71 -8.75 7.11
C PHE A 78 0.52 -9.03 5.61
N TYR A 79 0.56 -8.00 4.77
CA TYR A 79 0.48 -8.14 3.33
C TYR A 79 1.58 -9.06 2.78
N ILE A 80 2.84 -8.87 3.19
CA ILE A 80 3.96 -9.68 2.71
C ILE A 80 3.84 -11.12 3.21
N PHE A 81 3.47 -11.33 4.47
CA PHE A 81 3.25 -12.67 5.00
C PHE A 81 2.10 -13.39 4.27
N SER A 82 0.96 -12.73 4.07
CA SER A 82 -0.17 -13.28 3.32
C SER A 82 0.20 -13.56 1.86
N ASN A 83 0.89 -12.63 1.20
CA ASN A 83 1.34 -12.80 -0.18
C ASN A 83 2.35 -13.95 -0.30
N LYS A 84 3.19 -14.22 0.71
CA LYS A 84 4.09 -15.38 0.69
C LYS A 84 3.32 -16.69 0.84
N SER A 85 2.35 -16.74 1.75
CA SER A 85 1.62 -17.96 2.13
C SER A 85 0.48 -18.35 1.19
N LEU A 86 -0.20 -17.39 0.56
CA LEU A 86 -1.37 -17.62 -0.29
C LEU A 86 -1.06 -17.44 -1.77
N ASP A 87 -1.77 -18.17 -2.63
CA ASP A 87 -1.70 -17.94 -4.08
C ASP A 87 -2.38 -16.62 -4.46
N VAL A 88 -1.86 -15.97 -5.51
CA VAL A 88 -2.33 -14.64 -5.94
C VAL A 88 -3.82 -14.66 -6.31
N SER A 89 -4.30 -15.77 -6.89
CA SER A 89 -5.71 -15.98 -7.25
C SER A 89 -6.66 -16.00 -6.04
N VAL A 90 -6.18 -16.41 -4.86
CA VAL A 90 -6.96 -16.44 -3.62
C VAL A 90 -6.76 -15.13 -2.84
N PHE A 91 -5.51 -14.66 -2.80
CA PHE A 91 -5.12 -13.47 -2.07
C PHE A 91 -5.81 -12.21 -2.59
N MET A 92 -5.89 -12.04 -3.92
CA MET A 92 -6.43 -10.80 -4.50
C MET A 92 -7.92 -10.57 -4.24
N PRO A 93 -8.81 -11.56 -4.43
CA PRO A 93 -10.20 -11.43 -4.03
C PRO A 93 -10.38 -11.11 -2.54
N LEU A 94 -9.59 -11.75 -1.66
CA LEU A 94 -9.62 -11.47 -0.22
C LEU A 94 -9.17 -10.05 0.10
N TYR A 95 -8.10 -9.58 -0.56
CA TYR A 95 -7.58 -8.23 -0.35
C TYR A 95 -8.58 -7.14 -0.79
N ASN A 96 -9.45 -7.42 -1.75
CA ASN A 96 -10.51 -6.48 -2.18
C ASN A 96 -11.55 -6.18 -1.09
N PHE A 97 -11.72 -7.06 -0.09
CA PHE A 97 -12.60 -6.77 1.06
C PHE A 97 -12.15 -5.56 1.87
N LYS A 98 -10.88 -5.13 1.76
CA LYS A 98 -10.39 -3.91 2.41
C LYS A 98 -11.23 -2.68 2.07
N SER A 99 -11.79 -2.63 0.85
CA SER A 99 -12.62 -1.50 0.40
C SER A 99 -13.92 -1.41 1.19
N ILE A 100 -14.53 -2.55 1.51
CA ILE A 100 -15.74 -2.60 2.35
C ILE A 100 -15.42 -2.11 3.76
N PHE A 101 -14.31 -2.58 4.34
CA PHE A 101 -13.86 -2.10 5.65
C PHE A 101 -13.51 -0.61 5.65
N ALA A 102 -12.90 -0.11 4.56
CA ALA A 102 -12.58 1.30 4.43
C ALA A 102 -13.85 2.18 4.41
N VAL A 103 -14.92 1.75 3.72
CA VAL A 103 -16.21 2.46 3.73
C VAL A 103 -16.82 2.44 5.13
N LEU A 104 -16.84 1.29 5.82
CA LEU A 104 -17.39 1.19 7.16
C LEU A 104 -16.64 2.09 8.17
N ILE A 105 -15.31 2.08 8.12
CA ILE A 105 -14.47 2.96 8.95
C ILE A 105 -14.70 4.43 8.57
N GLY A 106 -14.86 4.72 7.27
CA GLY A 106 -15.24 6.02 6.72
C GLY A 106 -16.48 6.61 7.39
N ILE A 107 -17.56 5.85 7.37
CA ILE A 107 -18.84 6.23 7.97
C ILE A 107 -18.71 6.45 9.48
N ILE A 108 -18.03 5.54 10.20
CA ILE A 108 -17.94 5.59 11.65
C ILE A 108 -17.10 6.79 12.13
N PHE A 109 -15.92 7.00 11.53
CA PHE A 109 -14.96 8.00 12.02
C PHE A 109 -15.10 9.36 11.35
N PHE A 110 -15.38 9.40 10.04
CA PHE A 110 -15.48 10.64 9.26
C PHE A 110 -16.91 11.13 9.07
N ARG A 111 -17.92 10.33 9.46
CA ARG A 111 -19.35 10.64 9.28
C ARG A 111 -19.71 10.94 7.83
N GLU A 112 -19.03 10.27 6.90
CA GLU A 112 -19.34 10.33 5.48
C GLU A 112 -20.68 9.64 5.21
N ASN A 113 -21.51 10.26 4.36
CA ASN A 113 -22.76 9.67 3.87
C ASN A 113 -22.48 8.99 2.53
N ILE A 114 -22.99 7.76 2.37
CA ILE A 114 -22.90 6.98 1.12
C ILE A 114 -23.85 7.53 0.07
#